data_AF-A0A662TEZ7-F1
#
_entry.id   AF-A0A662TEZ7-F1
#
_cell.length_a   1.000
_cell.length_b   1.000
_cell.length_c   1.000
_cell.angle_alpha   90.00
_cell.angle_beta   90.00
_cell.angle_gamma   90.00
#
_symmetry.space_group_name_H-M   'P 1'
#
loop_
_entity.id
_entity.type
_entity.pdbx_description
1 polymer ?
#
loop_
_entity_poly.entity_id
_entity_poly.type
_entity_poly.pdbx_seq_one_letter_code
_entity_poly.pdbx_strand_id
1 'polypeptide(L)' 'KHVQAASETLSNELLAHLPALNTGEGIIIGMMTNFPALVKINKFKGELQSSDINAVKEWNEYREKIEEGFEEDSLVEDV' A
#
# COMPACT_ATOMS: atom_id res chain seq x y z
N LYS A 1 15.14 -3.96 12.11
CA LYS A 1 15.68 -5.30 12.46
C LYS A 1 14.54 -6.34 12.51
N HIS A 2 13.92 -6.68 11.37
CA HIS A 2 12.85 -7.71 11.32
C HIS A 2 13.05 -8.77 10.22
N VAL A 3 13.78 -8.44 9.14
CA VAL A 3 14.04 -9.36 8.02
C VAL A 3 15.22 -10.31 8.27
N GLN A 4 16.13 -9.98 9.19
CA GLN A 4 17.33 -10.77 9.47
C GLN A 4 17.05 -12.12 10.17
N ALA A 5 15.92 -12.25 10.85
CA ALA A 5 15.62 -13.45 11.66
C ALA A 5 15.11 -14.64 10.83
N ALA A 6 14.63 -14.43 9.59
CA ALA A 6 14.08 -15.49 8.75
C ALA A 6 15.11 -16.14 7.81
N SER A 7 16.40 -15.84 7.98
CA SER A 7 17.30 -15.73 6.83
C SER A 7 18.69 -16.32 7.07
N GLU A 8 18.78 -17.51 7.68
CA GLU A 8 20.03 -18.27 7.80
C GLU A 8 20.75 -18.47 6.44
N THR A 9 20.04 -18.31 5.30
CA THR A 9 20.59 -18.39 3.93
C THR A 9 20.91 -17.04 3.29
N LEU A 10 20.55 -15.92 3.91
CA LEU A 10 20.71 -14.59 3.32
C LEU A 10 22.03 -13.98 3.79
N SER A 11 23.03 -13.99 2.90
CA SER A 11 24.28 -13.27 3.12
C SER A 11 24.01 -11.78 3.36
N ASN A 12 24.68 -11.21 4.38
CA ASN A 12 24.60 -9.78 4.72
C ASN A 12 24.92 -8.86 3.52
N GLU A 13 25.68 -9.34 2.55
CA GLU A 13 26.02 -8.59 1.33
C GLU A 13 24.82 -8.39 0.40
N LEU A 14 23.92 -9.38 0.27
CA LEU A 14 22.70 -9.23 -0.54
C LEU A 14 21.70 -8.25 0.09
N LEU A 15 21.61 -8.26 1.43
CA LEU A 15 20.80 -7.30 2.18
C LEU A 15 21.28 -5.86 2.02
N ALA A 16 22.60 -5.66 1.94
CA ALA A 16 23.21 -4.33 1.77
C ALA A 16 22.82 -3.66 0.44
N HIS A 17 22.43 -4.46 -0.58
CA HIS A 17 22.03 -3.96 -1.90
C HIS A 17 20.52 -3.76 -2.08
N LEU A 18 19.68 -4.16 -1.11
CA LEU A 18 18.22 -3.91 -1.15
C LEU A 18 17.83 -2.42 -1.28
N PRO A 19 18.53 -1.45 -0.65
CA PRO A 19 18.18 -0.03 -0.80
C PRO A 19 18.43 0.53 -2.21
N ALA A 20 19.19 -0.16 -3.06
CA ALA A 20 19.54 0.27 -4.40
C ALA A 20 18.56 -0.22 -5.48
N LEU A 21 17.55 -1.01 -5.11
CA LEU A 21 16.58 -1.57 -6.06
C LEU A 21 15.55 -0.52 -6.49
N ASN A 22 15.30 -0.43 -7.79
CA ASN A 22 14.26 0.44 -8.32
C ASN A 22 12.88 -0.20 -8.22
N THR A 23 11.83 0.60 -8.41
CA THR A 23 10.46 0.10 -8.49
C THR A 23 10.34 -0.98 -9.57
N GLY A 24 9.77 -2.12 -9.18
CA GLY A 24 9.60 -3.29 -10.04
C GLY A 24 10.83 -4.19 -10.15
N GLU A 25 11.94 -3.90 -9.47
CA GLU A 25 13.05 -4.86 -9.32
C GLU A 25 12.93 -5.62 -8.00
N GLY A 26 13.43 -6.85 -7.97
CA GLY A 26 13.36 -7.73 -6.81
C GLY A 26 14.48 -8.77 -6.80
N ILE A 27 14.78 -9.30 -5.62
CA ILE A 27 15.65 -10.48 -5.47
C ILE A 27 14.76 -11.64 -5.02
N ILE A 28 14.80 -12.74 -5.77
CA ILE A 28 14.07 -13.97 -5.47
C ILE A 28 15.08 -14.99 -4.92
N ILE A 29 14.78 -15.52 -3.73
CA ILE A 29 15.59 -16.52 -3.03
C ILE A 29 14.68 -17.57 -2.38
N GLY A 30 15.19 -18.79 -2.21
CA GLY A 30 14.46 -19.89 -1.59
C GLY A 30 14.08 -20.97 -2.60
N MET A 31 13.18 -21.87 -2.19
CA MET A 31 12.85 -23.08 -2.97
C MET A 31 12.19 -22.82 -4.33
N MET A 32 11.73 -21.58 -4.59
CA MET A 32 11.21 -21.19 -5.90
C MET A 32 12.29 -21.05 -6.98
N THR A 33 13.58 -20.99 -6.61
CA THR A 33 14.70 -20.76 -7.54
C THR A 33 15.92 -21.58 -7.14
N ASN A 34 16.57 -22.25 -8.11
CA ASN A 34 17.79 -23.02 -7.85
C ASN A 34 18.99 -22.15 -7.43
N PHE A 35 18.97 -20.85 -7.76
CA PHE A 35 19.98 -19.86 -7.37
C PHE A 35 19.29 -18.52 -7.06
N PRO A 36 19.86 -17.69 -6.16
CA PRO A 36 19.42 -16.32 -5.95
C PRO A 36 19.40 -15.55 -7.27
N ALA A 37 18.26 -14.96 -7.62
CA ALA A 37 18.08 -14.27 -8.90
C ALA A 37 17.62 -12.83 -8.69
N LEU A 38 18.30 -11.89 -9.35
CA LEU A 38 17.85 -10.52 -9.52
C LEU A 38 16.88 -10.48 -10.71
N VAL A 39 15.67 -9.95 -10.50
CA VAL A 39 14.59 -9.99 -11.50
C VAL A 39 13.91 -8.64 -11.67
N LYS A 40 13.36 -8.41 -12.88
CA LYS A 40 12.39 -7.35 -13.15
C LYS A 40 10.98 -7.93 -13.12
N ILE A 41 10.20 -7.52 -12.12
CA ILE A 41 8.80 -7.90 -11.95
C ILE A 41 7.97 -7.13 -12.98
N ASN A 42 7.23 -7.88 -13.79
CA ASN A 42 6.33 -7.30 -14.77
C ASN A 42 5.15 -6.61 -14.07
N LYS A 43 4.79 -5.42 -14.57
CA LYS A 43 3.61 -4.70 -14.08
C LYS A 43 2.35 -5.52 -14.37
N PHE A 44 1.51 -5.68 -13.36
CA PHE A 44 0.18 -6.26 -13.54
C PHE A 44 -0.64 -5.40 -14.50
N LYS A 45 -1.21 -6.02 -15.54
CA LYS A 45 -1.94 -5.32 -16.61
C LYS A 45 -3.40 -5.03 -16.27
N GLY A 46 -3.93 -5.62 -15.22
CA GLY A 46 -5.29 -5.35 -14.75
C GLY A 46 -5.34 -4.13 -13.82
N GLU A 47 -6.55 -3.74 -13.47
CA GLU A 47 -6.76 -2.75 -12.42
C GLU A 47 -6.52 -3.43 -11.08
N LEU A 48 -5.42 -3.08 -10.42
CA LEU A 48 -5.36 -3.22 -8.97
C LEU A 48 -6.37 -2.21 -8.43
N GLN A 49 -7.40 -2.70 -7.74
CA GLN A 49 -8.31 -1.85 -6.99
C GLN A 49 -7.48 -1.17 -5.89
N SER A 50 -6.88 -0.02 -6.23
CA SER A 50 -6.11 0.78 -5.29
C SER A 50 -7.06 1.54 -4.40
N SER A 51 -6.76 1.47 -3.11
CA SER A 51 -7.62 1.68 -1.95
C SER A 51 -7.61 3.11 -1.41
N ASP A 52 -6.98 4.06 -2.10
CA ASP A 52 -6.90 5.43 -1.62
C ASP A 52 -8.22 6.15 -1.90
N ILE A 53 -8.98 6.37 -0.83
CA ILE A 53 -10.14 7.24 -0.87
C ILE A 53 -9.69 8.64 -1.23
N ASN A 54 -10.39 9.28 -2.17
CA ASN A 54 -10.12 10.68 -2.49
C ASN A 54 -10.66 11.54 -1.34
N ALA A 55 -9.83 11.75 -0.33
CA ALA A 55 -10.25 12.40 0.90
C ALA A 55 -10.74 13.85 0.65
N VAL A 56 -10.12 14.57 -0.29
CA VAL A 56 -10.55 15.94 -0.66
C VAL A 56 -11.94 15.94 -1.28
N LYS A 57 -12.23 14.96 -2.15
CA LYS A 57 -13.56 14.78 -2.74
C LYS A 57 -14.60 14.51 -1.65
N GLU A 58 -14.34 13.55 -0.77
CA GLU A 58 -15.24 13.21 0.34
C GLU A 58 -15.48 14.41 1.28
N TRP A 59 -14.44 15.17 1.60
CA TRP A 59 -14.57 16.36 2.45
C TRP A 59 -15.39 17.47 1.79
N ASN A 60 -15.24 17.68 0.49
CA ASN A 60 -16.03 18.68 -0.24
C ASN A 60 -17.48 18.24 -0.37
N GLU A 61 -17.75 16.98 -0.69
CA GLU A 61 -19.12 16.44 -0.73
C GLU A 61 -19.79 16.50 0.65
N TYR A 62 -19.05 16.27 1.73
CA TYR A 62 -19.56 16.46 3.10
C TYR A 62 -19.85 17.93 3.40
N ARG A 63 -18.99 18.85 2.94
CA ARG A 63 -19.20 20.29 3.14
C ARG A 63 -20.38 20.83 2.35
N GLU A 64 -20.54 20.43 1.08
CA GLU A 64 -21.67 20.81 0.24
C GLU A 64 -22.98 20.28 0.83
N LYS A 65 -23.01 19.04 1.36
CA LYS A 65 -24.18 18.51 2.08
C LYS A 65 -24.52 19.30 3.35
N ILE A 66 -23.53 19.90 4.01
CA ILE A 66 -23.76 20.81 5.15
C ILE A 66 -24.29 22.17 4.67
N GLU A 67 -23.77 22.69 3.57
CA GLU A 67 -24.12 24.00 3.00
C GLU A 67 -25.49 24.00 2.27
N GLU A 68 -25.88 22.89 1.64
CA GLU A 68 -27.15 22.73 0.91
C GLU A 68 -28.37 22.45 1.82
N GLY A 69 -28.18 22.41 3.13
CA GLY A 69 -29.27 22.43 4.10
C GLY A 69 -29.48 21.09 4.79
N PHE A 70 -28.91 20.98 5.99
CA PHE A 70 -29.73 20.51 7.09
C PHE A 70 -30.77 21.59 7.37
N GLU A 71 -32.01 21.35 6.95
CA GLU A 71 -33.12 21.56 7.87
C GLU A 71 -32.80 20.71 9.12
N GLU A 72 -32.08 21.33 10.05
CA GLU A 72 -32.00 20.87 11.43
C GLU A 72 -33.34 21.21 12.07
N ASP A 73 -34.39 20.48 11.67
CA ASP A 73 -35.64 20.43 12.39
C ASP A 73 -35.98 18.96 12.71
N SER A 74 -36.02 18.69 14.01
CA SER A 74 -36.41 17.46 14.70
C SER A 74 -35.41 16.29 14.70
N LEU A 75 -34.62 16.19 15.78
CA LEU A 75 -34.66 15.06 16.72
C LEU A 75 -33.52 15.17 17.76
N VAL A 76 -33.42 16.29 18.49
CA VAL A 76 -33.01 16.25 19.91
C VAL A 76 -33.72 17.38 20.68
N GLU A 77 -35.04 17.26 20.83
CA GLU A 77 -35.72 17.70 22.06
C GLU A 77 -37.07 16.99 22.11
N ASP A 78 -37.10 15.81 22.73
CA ASP A 78 -38.09 15.47 23.75
C ASP A 78 -37.80 14.07 24.35
N VAL A 79 -37.68 14.07 25.70
CA VAL A 79 -37.51 12.99 26.70
C VAL A 79 -36.09 12.63 27.12
#